data_AF-A0A373FRE4-F1
#
_entry.id   AF-A0A373FRE4-F1
#
_cell.length_a   1.000
_cell.length_b   1.000
_cell.length_c   1.000
_cell.angle_alpha   90.00
_cell.angle_beta   90.00
_cell.angle_gamma   90.00
#
_symmetry.space_group_name_H-M   'P 1'
#
loop_
_entity.id
_entity.type
_entity.pdbx_description
1 polymer ?
#
loop_
_entity_poly.entity_id
_entity_poly.type
_entity_poly.pdbx_seq_one_letter_code
_entity_poly.pdbx_strand_id
1 'polypeptide(L)'
;MQEEKEFEKLRNGYWVFFHDKQHPGSGKECIAFYGSATGSIQFAGPTASYDGATMTLMGLELPRPDKPEKIRVDLTQDAEPVRNISAISFVSPDTPTAGRLTFALASPEEMVKTMEENYRAKVSIDGKEVINTSYKEGSKAREFLSQCLAGRPGK
;
A
#
# COMPACT_ATOMS: atom_id res chain seq x y z
N MET A 1 -11.93 -8.51 -25.23
CA MET A 1 -13.00 -8.45 -24.20
C MET A 1 -12.48 -8.58 -22.76
N GLN A 2 -11.75 -9.65 -22.37
CA GLN A 2 -11.24 -9.76 -20.99
C GLN A 2 -10.04 -8.85 -20.72
N GLU A 3 -9.09 -8.78 -21.66
CA GLU A 3 -7.94 -7.86 -21.60
C GLU A 3 -8.36 -6.39 -21.57
N GLU A 4 -9.41 -6.03 -22.33
CA GLU A 4 -9.97 -4.67 -22.37
C GLU A 4 -10.62 -4.27 -21.04
N LYS A 5 -11.35 -5.18 -20.39
CA LYS A 5 -11.92 -4.95 -19.04
C LYS A 5 -10.85 -4.82 -17.97
N GLU A 6 -9.79 -5.62 -18.03
CA GLU A 6 -8.65 -5.50 -17.11
C GLU A 6 -7.86 -4.21 -17.34
N PHE A 7 -7.68 -3.81 -18.60
CA PHE A 7 -7.08 -2.53 -18.97
C PHE A 7 -7.90 -1.34 -18.46
N GLU A 8 -9.23 -1.36 -18.62
CA GLU A 8 -10.12 -0.33 -18.08
C GLU A 8 -10.08 -0.25 -16.56
N LYS A 9 -10.03 -1.40 -15.86
CA LYS A 9 -9.85 -1.43 -14.40
C LYS A 9 -8.54 -0.77 -13.98
N LEU A 10 -7.43 -1.08 -14.64
CA LEU A 10 -6.12 -0.48 -14.33
C LEU A 10 -6.09 1.02 -14.65
N ARG A 11 -6.71 1.43 -15.76
CA ARG A 11 -6.81 2.85 -16.16
C ARG A 11 -7.61 3.67 -15.15
N ASN A 12 -8.71 3.11 -14.65
CA ASN A 12 -9.55 3.77 -13.67
C ASN A 12 -9.02 3.63 -12.24
N GLY A 13 -8.19 2.62 -12.00
CA GLY A 13 -7.76 2.15 -10.70
C GLY A 13 -8.89 1.50 -9.90
N TYR A 14 -8.54 0.59 -8.99
CA TYR A 14 -9.50 -0.21 -8.24
C TYR A 14 -8.97 -0.59 -6.86
N TRP A 15 -9.90 -0.75 -5.91
CA TRP A 15 -9.62 -1.31 -4.60
C TRP A 15 -9.91 -2.81 -4.56
N VAL A 16 -9.08 -3.54 -3.81
CA VAL A 16 -9.31 -4.91 -3.38
C VAL A 16 -9.05 -5.00 -1.88
N PHE A 17 -9.91 -5.71 -1.18
CA PHE A 17 -9.88 -5.82 0.27
C PHE A 17 -9.67 -7.27 0.69
N PHE A 18 -8.83 -7.47 1.70
CA PHE A 18 -8.56 -8.79 2.28
C PHE A 18 -8.58 -8.70 3.80
N HIS A 19 -8.96 -9.79 4.44
CA HIS A 19 -8.94 -9.97 5.89
C HIS A 19 -8.61 -11.43 6.21
N ASP A 20 -8.23 -11.72 7.46
CA ASP A 20 -8.06 -13.10 7.92
C ASP A 20 -9.40 -13.86 7.75
N LYS A 21 -9.40 -14.89 6.90
CA LYS A 21 -10.57 -15.73 6.65
C LYS A 21 -10.75 -16.82 7.70
N GLN A 22 -9.67 -17.21 8.38
CA GLN A 22 -9.69 -18.22 9.44
C GLN A 22 -10.19 -17.61 10.75
N HIS A 23 -9.78 -16.37 11.05
CA HIS A 23 -10.19 -15.64 12.25
C HIS A 23 -10.68 -14.22 11.91
N PRO A 24 -11.84 -14.07 11.24
CA PRO A 24 -12.33 -12.76 10.80
C PRO A 24 -12.58 -11.77 11.96
N GLY A 25 -12.81 -12.26 13.18
CA GLY A 25 -12.98 -11.43 14.38
C GLY A 25 -11.67 -10.96 15.04
N SER A 26 -10.51 -11.35 14.52
CA SER A 26 -9.22 -11.09 15.18
C SER A 26 -8.76 -9.63 15.07
N GLY A 27 -9.27 -8.88 14.09
CA GLY A 27 -8.75 -7.55 13.75
C GLY A 27 -7.38 -7.58 13.06
N LYS A 28 -6.91 -8.76 12.62
CA LYS A 28 -5.62 -8.96 11.97
C LYS A 28 -5.76 -9.22 10.47
N GLU A 29 -4.65 -9.04 9.76
CA GLU A 29 -4.51 -9.26 8.32
C GLU A 29 -5.49 -8.44 7.47
N CYS A 30 -5.91 -7.29 8.00
CA CYS A 30 -6.71 -6.31 7.29
C CYS A 30 -5.87 -5.59 6.23
N ILE A 31 -6.19 -5.81 4.96
CA ILE A 31 -5.43 -5.27 3.83
C ILE A 31 -6.38 -4.53 2.89
N ALA A 32 -6.01 -3.29 2.55
CA ALA A 32 -6.60 -2.55 1.44
C ALA A 32 -5.53 -2.32 0.38
N PHE A 33 -5.76 -2.87 -0.81
CA PHE A 33 -4.87 -2.77 -1.96
C PHE A 33 -5.53 -1.92 -3.04
N TYR A 34 -4.81 -0.90 -3.52
CA TYR A 34 -5.19 -0.12 -4.69
C TYR A 34 -4.25 -0.42 -5.85
N GLY A 35 -4.80 -0.85 -6.98
CA GLY A 35 -4.05 -1.07 -8.22
C GLY A 35 -4.43 -0.05 -9.28
N SER A 36 -3.45 0.49 -10.00
CA SER A 36 -3.66 1.34 -11.19
C SER A 36 -2.54 1.20 -12.21
N ALA A 37 -2.67 1.87 -13.35
CA ALA A 37 -1.62 1.92 -14.38
C ALA A 37 -0.31 2.57 -13.91
N THR A 38 -0.32 3.39 -12.85
CA THR A 38 0.87 4.09 -12.34
C THR A 38 1.56 3.36 -11.18
N GLY A 39 1.05 2.20 -10.79
CA GLY A 39 1.57 1.38 -9.70
C GLY A 39 0.46 0.97 -8.73
N SER A 40 0.88 0.35 -7.62
CA SER A 40 -0.05 -0.06 -6.56
C SER A 40 0.40 0.37 -5.18
N ILE A 41 -0.58 0.56 -4.31
CA ILE A 41 -0.46 0.98 -2.92
C ILE A 41 -1.20 -0.05 -2.07
N GLN A 42 -0.55 -0.59 -1.06
CA GLN A 42 -1.16 -1.49 -0.09
C GLN A 42 -1.05 -0.91 1.30
N PHE A 43 -2.17 -0.84 2.00
CA PHE A 43 -2.23 -0.60 3.44
C PHE A 43 -2.51 -1.92 4.13
N ALA A 44 -1.71 -2.26 5.12
CA ALA A 44 -1.88 -3.49 5.90
C ALA A 44 -1.83 -3.16 7.40
N GLY A 45 -2.83 -3.67 8.12
CA GLY A 45 -2.89 -3.64 9.57
C GLY A 45 -2.02 -4.73 10.23
N PRO A 46 -2.24 -4.95 11.54
CA PRO A 46 -1.49 -5.92 12.32
C PRO A 46 -1.59 -7.35 11.77
N THR A 47 -0.52 -8.12 11.95
CA THR A 47 -0.45 -9.55 11.63
C THR A 47 -0.16 -10.37 12.90
N ALA A 48 0.07 -11.67 12.76
CA ALA A 48 0.55 -12.50 13.87
C ALA A 48 1.98 -12.14 14.33
N SER A 49 2.80 -11.58 13.44
CA SER A 49 4.24 -11.32 13.67
C SER A 49 4.59 -9.84 13.80
N TYR A 50 3.66 -8.93 13.53
CA TYR A 50 3.87 -7.49 13.59
C TYR A 50 2.57 -6.78 14.03
N ASP A 51 2.62 -6.05 15.14
CA ASP A 51 1.44 -5.38 15.71
C ASP A 51 1.18 -3.97 15.13
N GLY A 52 2.04 -3.48 14.25
CA GLY A 52 1.89 -2.16 13.64
C GLY A 52 1.09 -2.18 12.34
N ALA A 53 1.09 -1.04 11.66
CA ALA A 53 0.56 -0.90 10.31
C ALA A 53 1.68 -0.55 9.32
N THR A 54 1.43 -0.87 8.04
CA THR A 54 2.37 -0.58 6.96
C THR A 54 1.69 -0.01 5.74
N MET A 55 2.43 0.80 4.99
CA MET A 55 2.12 1.18 3.61
C MET A 55 3.19 0.58 2.70
N THR A 56 2.78 -0.16 1.67
CA THR A 56 3.68 -0.75 0.68
C THR A 56 3.38 -0.19 -0.69
N LEU A 57 4.40 0.37 -1.33
CA LEU A 57 4.36 0.82 -2.72
C LEU A 57 5.02 -0.23 -3.61
N MET A 58 4.46 -0.48 -4.78
CA MET A 58 4.97 -1.47 -5.73
C MET A 58 5.07 -0.87 -7.13
N GLY A 59 6.17 -1.15 -7.83
CA GLY A 59 6.45 -0.57 -9.13
C GLY A 59 7.64 -1.23 -9.84
N LEU A 60 7.70 -1.04 -11.16
CA LEU A 60 8.74 -1.65 -12.01
C LEU A 60 10.10 -0.96 -11.88
N GLU A 61 10.10 0.33 -11.56
CA GLU A 61 11.31 1.15 -11.38
C GLU A 61 11.86 1.11 -9.94
N LEU A 62 11.16 0.44 -9.02
CA LEU A 62 11.65 0.25 -7.66
C LEU A 62 12.83 -0.73 -7.62
N PRO A 63 13.76 -0.58 -6.65
CA PRO A 63 14.85 -1.52 -6.46
C PRO A 63 14.35 -2.94 -6.23
N ARG A 64 15.12 -3.91 -6.72
CA ARG A 64 14.84 -5.35 -6.61
C ARG A 64 16.06 -6.07 -6.04
N PRO A 65 16.35 -5.87 -4.74
CA PRO A 65 17.51 -6.46 -4.10
C PRO A 65 17.31 -7.97 -3.92
N ASP A 66 18.40 -8.74 -3.91
CA ASP A 66 18.37 -10.20 -3.71
C ASP A 66 17.86 -10.60 -2.31
N LYS A 67 17.92 -9.67 -1.34
CA LYS A 67 17.44 -9.83 0.03
C LYS A 67 16.77 -8.53 0.50
N PRO A 68 15.80 -8.60 1.42
CA PRO A 68 15.23 -7.40 2.01
C PRO A 68 16.30 -6.51 2.64
N GLU A 69 16.28 -5.22 2.31
CA GLU A 69 17.24 -4.23 2.80
C GLU A 69 16.54 -2.95 3.26
N LYS A 70 17.13 -2.25 4.23
CA LYS A 70 16.64 -0.95 4.68
C LYS A 70 17.36 0.15 3.89
N ILE A 71 16.59 0.99 3.20
CA ILE A 71 17.11 2.12 2.42
C ILE A 71 16.51 3.44 2.92
N ARG A 72 17.13 4.57 2.57
CA ARG A 72 16.51 5.90 2.71
C ARG A 72 15.93 6.33 1.37
N VAL A 73 14.77 6.96 1.43
CA VAL A 73 14.08 7.50 0.24
C VAL A 73 13.51 8.87 0.55
N ASP A 74 13.33 9.67 -0.50
CA ASP A 74 12.59 10.91 -0.43
C ASP A 74 11.13 10.64 -0.80
N LEU A 75 10.23 10.75 0.18
CA LEU A 75 8.79 10.56 0.02
C LEU A 75 8.09 11.92 0.02
N THR A 76 7.25 12.14 -1.00
CA THR A 76 6.30 13.26 -1.05
C THR A 76 4.89 12.69 -1.03
N GLN A 77 4.06 13.22 -0.13
CA GLN A 77 2.65 12.83 0.00
C GLN A 77 1.78 14.06 -0.23
N ASP A 78 0.96 14.03 -1.27
CA ASP A 78 0.11 15.15 -1.67
C ASP A 78 0.87 16.49 -1.74
N ALA A 79 0.48 17.47 -0.91
CA ALA A 79 1.11 18.79 -0.82
C ALA A 79 2.07 18.92 0.38
N GLU A 80 2.39 17.80 1.05
CA GLU A 80 3.35 17.81 2.15
C GLU A 80 4.78 18.07 1.67
N PRO A 81 5.65 18.68 2.50
CA PRO A 81 7.07 18.76 2.23
C PRO A 81 7.69 17.38 2.00
N VAL A 82 8.74 17.33 1.17
CA VAL A 82 9.54 16.11 0.98
C VAL A 82 10.09 15.63 2.33
N ARG A 83 9.93 14.34 2.62
CA ARG A 83 10.47 13.71 3.82
C ARG A 83 11.51 12.66 3.43
N ASN A 84 12.71 12.76 4.00
CA ASN A 84 13.71 11.71 3.91
C ASN A 84 13.44 10.67 5.00
N ILE A 85 12.96 9.49 4.61
CA ILE A 85 12.51 8.45 5.55
C ILE A 85 13.10 7.09 5.19
N SER A 86 13.10 6.17 6.16
CA SER A 86 13.52 4.79 5.92
C SER A 86 12.37 3.94 5.36
N ALA A 87 12.70 3.06 4.42
CA ALA A 87 11.81 2.02 3.91
C ALA A 87 12.54 0.66 3.88
N ILE A 88 11.77 -0.43 3.88
CA ILE A 88 12.32 -1.76 3.54
C ILE A 88 12.07 -2.02 2.06
N SER A 89 13.14 -2.23 1.30
CA SER A 89 13.08 -2.64 -0.10
C SER A 89 13.23 -4.15 -0.23
N PHE A 90 12.37 -4.76 -1.04
CA PHE A 90 12.39 -6.20 -1.30
C PHE A 90 11.60 -6.55 -2.57
N VAL A 91 11.69 -7.80 -2.98
CA VAL A 91 10.82 -8.42 -3.97
C VAL A 91 10.01 -9.53 -3.33
N SER A 92 8.80 -9.75 -3.83
CA SER A 92 8.00 -10.90 -3.41
C SER A 92 8.18 -12.05 -4.41
N PRO A 93 8.33 -13.31 -3.96
CA PRO A 93 8.58 -14.44 -4.87
C PRO A 93 7.50 -14.68 -5.92
N ASP A 94 6.26 -14.31 -5.63
CA ASP A 94 5.10 -14.40 -6.53
C ASP A 94 5.10 -13.31 -7.62
N THR A 95 5.72 -12.16 -7.34
CA THR A 95 5.80 -11.02 -8.27
C THR A 95 7.22 -10.45 -8.33
N PRO A 96 8.23 -11.20 -8.82
CA PRO A 96 9.64 -10.79 -8.76
C PRO A 96 9.97 -9.65 -9.73
N THR A 97 9.10 -9.36 -10.70
CA THR A 97 9.30 -8.31 -11.70
C THR A 97 9.06 -6.90 -11.15
N ALA A 98 8.33 -6.76 -10.04
CA ALA A 98 8.06 -5.48 -9.39
C ALA A 98 8.80 -5.38 -8.04
N GLY A 99 9.55 -4.29 -7.86
CA GLY A 99 10.13 -3.95 -6.56
C GLY A 99 9.05 -3.47 -5.60
N ARG A 100 9.32 -3.58 -4.30
CA ARG A 100 8.45 -3.10 -3.22
C ARG A 100 9.20 -2.19 -2.27
N LEU A 101 8.53 -1.16 -1.78
CA LEU A 101 8.99 -0.33 -0.66
C LEU A 101 7.92 -0.32 0.42
N THR A 102 8.25 -0.86 1.59
CA THR A 102 7.36 -0.86 2.75
C THR A 102 7.81 0.16 3.79
N PHE A 103 6.86 0.98 4.22
CA PHE A 103 6.99 1.98 5.25
C PHE A 103 6.18 1.53 6.48
N ALA A 104 6.78 1.62 7.66
CA ALA A 104 6.03 1.50 8.90
C ALA A 104 5.21 2.77 9.13
N LEU A 105 3.94 2.61 9.45
CA LEU A 105 3.06 3.70 9.87
C LEU A 105 3.07 3.82 11.40
N ALA A 106 2.63 4.97 11.91
CA ALA A 106 2.64 5.24 13.35
C ALA A 106 1.78 4.23 14.15
N SER A 107 0.57 3.94 13.66
CA SER A 107 -0.31 2.91 14.21
C SER A 107 -1.40 2.50 13.19
N PRO A 108 -2.12 1.40 13.42
CA PRO A 108 -3.30 1.04 12.63
C PRO A 108 -4.41 2.10 12.66
N GLU A 109 -4.61 2.77 13.79
CA GLU A 109 -5.61 3.84 13.94
C GLU A 109 -5.22 5.07 13.11
N GLU A 110 -3.95 5.48 13.15
CA GLU A 110 -3.46 6.61 12.36
C GLU A 110 -3.45 6.27 10.86
N MET A 111 -3.18 5.01 10.48
CA MET A 111 -3.36 4.56 9.10
C MET A 111 -4.77 4.87 8.60
N VAL A 112 -5.80 4.45 9.34
CA VAL A 112 -7.21 4.68 8.96
C VAL A 112 -7.56 6.17 8.94
N LYS A 113 -7.13 6.90 9.97
CA LYS A 113 -7.46 8.33 10.13
C LYS A 113 -6.87 9.21 9.03
N THR A 114 -5.69 8.85 8.53
CA THR A 114 -4.99 9.61 7.48
C THR A 114 -5.42 9.23 6.05
N MET A 115 -6.34 8.25 5.90
CA MET A 115 -6.89 7.92 4.58
C MET A 115 -7.88 8.99 4.12
N GLU A 116 -7.40 9.82 3.21
CA GLU A 116 -8.20 10.79 2.46
C GLU A 116 -8.95 10.13 1.30
N GLU A 117 -9.85 10.87 0.65
CA GLU A 117 -10.59 10.39 -0.53
C GLU A 117 -9.66 10.19 -1.74
N ASN A 118 -8.67 11.06 -1.89
CA ASN A 118 -7.65 10.98 -2.92
C ASN A 118 -6.28 11.15 -2.26
N TYR A 119 -5.28 10.51 -2.84
CA TYR A 119 -3.91 10.54 -2.34
C TYR A 119 -2.93 10.39 -3.48
N ARG A 120 -1.79 11.07 -3.35
CA ARG A 120 -0.65 10.93 -4.25
C ARG A 120 0.62 10.68 -3.45
N ALA A 121 1.40 9.71 -3.91
CA ALA A 121 2.74 9.44 -3.40
C ALA A 121 3.76 9.52 -4.54
N LYS A 122 4.83 10.26 -4.30
CA LYS A 122 6.03 10.22 -5.12
C LYS A 122 7.21 9.76 -4.27
N VAL A 123 8.00 8.84 -4.80
CA VAL A 123 9.24 8.39 -4.19
C VAL A 123 10.41 8.65 -5.12
N SER A 124 11.46 9.24 -4.56
CA SER A 124 12.76 9.37 -5.23
C SER A 124 13.85 8.66 -4.43
N ILE A 125 14.80 8.05 -5.14
CA ILE A 125 16.00 7.41 -4.60
C ILE A 125 17.18 8.03 -5.33
N ASP A 126 18.14 8.59 -4.60
CA ASP A 126 19.31 9.28 -5.15
C ASP A 126 18.94 10.36 -6.18
N GLY A 127 17.85 11.08 -5.94
CA GLY A 127 17.33 12.13 -6.83
C GLY A 127 16.57 11.64 -8.06
N LYS A 128 16.51 10.32 -8.33
CA LYS A 128 15.69 9.73 -9.40
C LYS A 128 14.30 9.40 -8.88
N GLU A 129 13.24 9.88 -9.54
CA GLU A 129 11.87 9.44 -9.30
C GLU A 129 11.73 7.96 -9.72
N VAL A 130 11.32 7.12 -8.77
CA VAL A 130 11.14 5.67 -8.99
C VAL A 130 9.67 5.23 -8.83
N ILE A 131 8.85 6.06 -8.19
CA ILE A 131 7.39 5.87 -8.11
C ILE A 131 6.70 7.24 -8.15
N ASN A 132 5.56 7.27 -8.85
CA ASN A 132 4.57 8.33 -8.81
C ASN A 132 3.19 7.69 -8.94
N THR A 133 2.57 7.40 -7.81
CA THR A 133 1.33 6.64 -7.71
C THR A 133 0.27 7.44 -6.98
N SER A 134 -0.97 7.00 -7.12
CA SER A 134 -2.11 7.62 -6.49
C SER A 134 -3.17 6.60 -6.17
N TYR A 135 -4.09 6.97 -5.27
CA TYR A 135 -5.38 6.33 -5.18
C TYR A 135 -6.50 7.37 -5.21
N LYS A 136 -7.70 6.89 -5.49
CA LYS A 136 -8.98 7.60 -5.35
C LYS A 136 -9.97 6.72 -4.60
N GLU A 137 -11.12 7.24 -4.18
CA GLU A 137 -12.12 6.49 -3.39
C GLU A 137 -11.55 5.91 -2.10
N GLY A 138 -10.60 6.60 -1.47
CA GLY A 138 -9.97 6.15 -0.23
C GLY A 138 -10.94 6.01 0.94
N SER A 139 -12.11 6.68 0.88
CA SER A 139 -13.21 6.47 1.83
C SER A 139 -13.67 5.00 1.91
N LYS A 140 -13.66 4.26 0.79
CA LYS A 140 -14.01 2.82 0.77
C LYS A 140 -12.99 1.99 1.56
N ALA A 141 -11.72 2.27 1.36
CA ALA A 141 -10.64 1.60 2.07
C ALA A 141 -10.65 1.97 3.56
N ARG A 142 -10.89 3.24 3.90
CA ARG A 142 -11.03 3.71 5.28
C ARG A 142 -12.17 2.99 6.00
N GLU A 143 -13.34 2.88 5.35
CA GLU A 143 -14.48 2.15 5.92
C GLU A 143 -14.15 0.68 6.15
N PHE A 144 -13.63 0.00 5.13
CA PHE A 144 -13.24 -1.41 5.23
C PHE A 144 -12.22 -1.66 6.34
N LEU A 145 -11.12 -0.89 6.37
CA LEU A 145 -10.06 -1.05 7.36
C LEU A 145 -10.57 -0.77 8.77
N SER A 146 -11.42 0.26 8.96
CA SER A 146 -12.05 0.54 10.26
C SER A 146 -12.86 -0.64 10.78
N GLN A 147 -13.67 -1.23 9.91
CA GLN A 147 -14.53 -2.37 10.24
C GLN A 147 -13.70 -3.63 10.51
N CYS A 148 -12.73 -3.91 9.65
CA CYS A 148 -11.86 -5.08 9.77
C CYS A 148 -11.04 -5.03 11.05
N LEU A 149 -10.36 -3.91 11.35
CA LEU A 149 -9.54 -3.75 12.56
C LEU A 149 -10.38 -3.86 13.85
N ALA A 150 -11.66 -3.52 13.79
CA ALA A 150 -12.60 -3.72 14.90
C ALA A 150 -13.13 -5.17 15.03
N GLY A 151 -12.61 -6.12 14.24
CA GLY A 151 -13.04 -7.52 14.23
C GLY A 151 -14.41 -7.73 13.55
N ARG A 152 -14.80 -6.81 12.66
CA ARG A 152 -16.09 -6.84 11.94
C ARG A 152 -15.89 -6.65 10.44
N PRO A 153 -15.00 -7.41 9.77
CA PRO A 153 -14.76 -7.22 8.35
C PRO A 153 -16.09 -7.31 7.59
N GLY A 154 -16.36 -6.28 6.76
CA GLY A 154 -17.51 -6.29 5.86
C GLY A 154 -17.51 -7.55 4.98
N LYS A 155 -18.69 -7.95 4.51
CA LYS A 155 -18.81 -9.06 3.54
C LYS A 155 -18.17 -8.72 2.20
#